data_AF-A0AAN1MRS3-F1
#
_entry.id   AF-A0AAN1MRS3-F1
#
_cell.length_a   1.000
_cell.length_b   1.000
_cell.length_c   1.000
_cell.angle_alpha   90.00
_cell.angle_beta   90.00
_cell.angle_gamma   90.00
#
_symmetry.space_group_name_H-M   'P 1'
#
loop_
_entity.id
_entity.type
_entity.pdbx_description
1 polymer ?
#
loop_
_entity_poly.entity_id
_entity_poly.type
_entity_poly.pdbx_seq_one_letter_code
_entity_poly.pdbx_strand_id
1 'polypeptide(L)'
;MNTKETDQTLEQLRSIARSLETLSALQLLKTFYSAEERQSLIARHRQLYDEDAAAFAELRGSQDALPDRGLGYDARVEKHGEEVVTQQNAPMNTALEKRRETLKAIDRFEAEHPLIKQLSGYAPKIVRAAAKT
;
A
#
# COMPACT_ATOMS: atom_id res chain seq x y z
N MET A 1 5.79 42.49 -8.41
CA MET A 1 5.97 41.12 -8.95
C MET A 1 4.61 40.45 -8.98
N ASN A 2 4.15 39.98 -10.14
CA ASN A 2 2.80 39.45 -10.30
C ASN A 2 2.76 38.01 -9.73
N THR A 3 2.16 37.83 -8.56
CA THR A 3 2.16 36.55 -7.82
C THR A 3 1.59 35.38 -8.62
N LYS A 4 0.65 35.66 -9.53
CA LYS A 4 0.05 34.67 -10.41
C LYS A 4 1.02 34.09 -11.44
N GLU A 5 1.92 34.91 -11.98
CA GLU A 5 2.95 34.46 -12.94
C GLU A 5 4.04 33.64 -12.22
N THR A 6 4.41 34.02 -11.00
CA THR A 6 5.35 33.24 -10.19
C THR A 6 4.78 31.88 -9.80
N ASP A 7 3.51 31.80 -9.45
CA ASP A 7 2.84 30.54 -9.09
C ASP A 7 2.76 29.58 -10.29
N GLN A 8 2.38 30.10 -11.46
CA GLN A 8 2.34 29.33 -12.71
C GLN A 8 3.73 28.82 -13.12
N THR A 9 4.77 29.65 -12.96
CA THR A 9 6.16 29.24 -13.24
C THR A 9 6.62 28.13 -12.29
N LEU A 10 6.31 28.25 -10.99
CA LEU A 10 6.63 27.22 -9.99
C LEU A 10 5.92 25.90 -10.29
N GLU A 11 4.66 25.95 -10.73
CA GLU A 11 3.90 24.76 -11.11
C GLU A 11 4.51 24.05 -12.32
N GLN A 12 4.89 24.80 -13.35
CA GLN A 12 5.56 24.26 -14.53
C GLN A 12 6.91 23.62 -14.16
N LEU A 13 7.73 24.29 -13.35
CA LEU A 13 9.00 23.74 -12.87
C LEU A 13 8.82 22.46 -12.06
N ARG A 14 7.81 22.39 -11.18
CA ARG A 14 7.47 21.17 -10.44
C ARG A 14 7.04 20.04 -11.36
N SER A 15 6.27 20.33 -12.41
CA SER A 15 5.88 19.33 -13.39
C SER A 15 7.10 18.77 -14.14
N ILE A 16 8.02 19.64 -14.57
CA ILE A 16 9.25 19.25 -15.26
C ILE A 16 10.13 18.39 -14.35
N ALA A 17 10.33 18.81 -13.09
CA ALA A 17 11.12 18.07 -12.11
C ALA A 17 10.60 16.63 -11.94
N ARG A 18 9.28 16.45 -11.74
CA ARG A 18 8.65 15.13 -11.62
C ARG A 18 8.85 14.25 -12.86
N SER A 19 8.75 14.85 -14.05
CA SER A 19 9.00 14.13 -15.31
C SER A 19 10.45 13.66 -15.42
N LEU A 20 11.41 14.49 -15.03
CA LEU A 20 12.83 14.13 -15.00
C LEU A 20 13.13 13.04 -13.97
N GLU A 21 12.55 13.12 -12.77
CA GLU A 21 12.64 12.07 -11.74
C GLU A 21 12.08 10.73 -12.22
N THR A 22 10.99 10.77 -12.97
CA THR A 22 10.39 9.55 -13.56
C THR A 22 11.33 8.93 -14.60
N LEU A 23 11.89 9.76 -15.49
CA LEU A 23 12.82 9.31 -16.54
C LEU A 23 14.11 8.76 -15.96
N SER A 24 14.66 9.41 -14.92
CA SER A 24 15.87 8.93 -14.24
C SER A 24 15.62 7.60 -13.55
N ALA A 25 14.49 7.42 -12.85
CA ALA A 25 14.10 6.15 -12.26
C ALA A 25 13.95 5.04 -13.30
N LEU A 26 13.31 5.32 -14.45
CA LEU A 26 13.19 4.37 -15.56
C LEU A 26 14.55 3.95 -16.13
N GLN A 27 15.49 4.89 -16.24
CA GLN A 27 16.83 4.58 -16.72
C GLN A 27 17.60 3.74 -15.71
N LEU A 28 17.57 4.10 -14.42
CA LEU A 28 18.21 3.32 -13.35
C LEU A 28 17.64 1.89 -13.29
N LEU A 29 16.33 1.72 -13.47
CA LEU A 29 15.72 0.39 -13.53
C LEU A 29 16.27 -0.47 -14.67
N LYS A 30 16.52 0.12 -15.84
CA LYS A 30 17.13 -0.61 -16.97
C LYS A 30 18.61 -0.94 -16.73
N THR A 31 19.28 -0.17 -15.89
CA THR A 31 20.69 -0.41 -15.52
C THR A 31 20.83 -1.51 -14.46
N PHE A 32 19.92 -1.55 -13.48
CA PHE A 32 20.04 -2.45 -12.33
C PHE A 32 19.18 -3.73 -12.42
N TYR A 33 18.22 -3.78 -13.33
CA TYR A 33 17.35 -4.94 -13.51
C TYR A 33 17.24 -5.32 -14.99
N SER A 34 17.28 -6.61 -15.27
CA SER A 34 16.84 -7.12 -16.57
C SER A 34 15.34 -6.83 -16.79
N ALA A 35 14.89 -6.97 -18.04
CA ALA A 35 13.48 -6.77 -18.35
C ALA A 35 12.57 -7.76 -17.62
N GLU A 36 13.01 -9.01 -17.50
CA GLU A 36 12.28 -10.10 -16.84
C GLU A 36 12.21 -9.89 -15.32
N GLU A 37 13.34 -9.57 -14.68
CA GLU A 37 13.39 -9.26 -13.24
C GLU A 37 12.48 -8.07 -12.91
N ARG A 38 12.55 -7.00 -13.71
CA ARG A 38 11.68 -5.83 -13.50
C ARG A 38 10.20 -6.20 -13.57
N GLN A 39 9.79 -7.00 -14.55
CA GLN A 39 8.40 -7.43 -14.69
C GLN A 39 7.97 -8.31 -13.51
N SER A 40 8.82 -9.23 -13.09
CA SER A 40 8.60 -10.09 -11.93
C SER A 40 8.45 -9.28 -10.64
N LEU A 41 9.35 -8.33 -10.38
CA LEU A 41 9.32 -7.47 -9.19
C LEU A 41 8.09 -6.55 -9.17
N ILE A 42 7.70 -5.97 -10.31
CA ILE A 42 6.47 -5.17 -10.39
C ILE A 42 5.23 -6.03 -10.11
N ALA A 43 5.19 -7.25 -10.66
CA ALA A 43 4.08 -8.18 -10.42
C ALA A 43 4.03 -8.58 -8.94
N ARG A 44 5.18 -8.90 -8.33
CA ARG A 44 5.27 -9.24 -6.91
C ARG A 44 4.84 -8.08 -6.02
N HIS A 45 5.26 -6.85 -6.33
CA HIS A 45 4.83 -5.66 -5.61
C HIS A 45 3.31 -5.49 -5.65
N ARG A 46 2.67 -5.66 -6.81
CA ARG A 46 1.20 -5.61 -6.92
C ARG A 46 0.53 -6.70 -6.08
N GLN A 47 1.04 -7.92 -6.18
CA GLN A 47 0.51 -9.05 -5.42
C GLN A 47 0.57 -8.81 -3.91
N LEU A 48 1.64 -8.22 -3.37
CA LEU A 48 1.75 -7.89 -1.95
C LEU A 48 0.65 -6.92 -1.50
N TYR A 49 0.31 -5.91 -2.31
CA TYR A 49 -0.79 -4.99 -2.02
C TYR A 49 -2.16 -5.65 -2.16
N ASP A 50 -2.34 -6.59 -3.10
CA ASP A 50 -3.57 -7.38 -3.21
C ASP A 50 -3.75 -8.31 -1.99
N GLU A 51 -2.65 -8.92 -1.51
CA GLU A 51 -2.60 -9.73 -0.28
C GLU A 51 -2.97 -8.89 0.96
N ASP A 52 -2.43 -7.67 1.10
CA ASP A 52 -2.80 -6.76 2.19
C ASP A 52 -4.26 -6.29 2.10
N ALA A 53 -4.74 -5.98 0.89
CA ALA A 53 -6.14 -5.60 0.69
C ALA A 53 -7.10 -6.73 1.12
N ALA A 54 -6.75 -7.98 0.81
CA ALA A 54 -7.51 -9.15 1.26
C ALA A 54 -7.44 -9.32 2.79
N ALA A 55 -6.26 -9.19 3.40
CA ALA A 55 -6.11 -9.26 4.86
C ALA A 55 -6.87 -8.15 5.58
N PHE A 56 -6.91 -6.94 5.01
CA PHE A 56 -7.70 -5.83 5.54
C PHE A 56 -9.21 -6.07 5.43
N ALA A 57 -9.67 -6.64 4.32
CA ALA A 57 -11.07 -7.02 4.15
C ALA A 57 -11.48 -8.10 5.17
N GLU A 58 -10.62 -9.08 5.40
CA GLU A 58 -10.82 -10.11 6.44
C GLU A 58 -10.89 -9.50 7.84
N LEU A 59 -9.98 -8.59 8.19
CA LEU A 59 -10.00 -7.87 9.47
C LEU A 59 -11.31 -7.10 9.66
N ARG A 60 -11.77 -6.40 8.61
CA ARG A 60 -13.04 -5.67 8.66
C ARG A 60 -14.22 -6.63 8.86
N GLY A 61 -14.25 -7.74 8.13
CA GLY A 61 -15.27 -8.78 8.30
C GLY A 61 -15.31 -9.35 9.72
N SER A 62 -14.14 -9.64 10.30
CA SER A 62 -14.03 -10.12 11.68
C SER A 62 -14.49 -9.08 12.71
N GLN A 63 -14.25 -7.79 12.46
CA GLN A 63 -14.77 -6.71 13.32
C GLN A 63 -16.29 -6.59 13.22
N ASP A 64 -16.85 -6.71 12.01
CA ASP A 64 -18.29 -6.62 11.78
C ASP A 64 -19.05 -7.83 12.34
N ALA A 65 -18.40 -8.99 12.44
CA ALA A 65 -18.94 -10.20 13.05
C ALA A 65 -18.91 -10.22 14.58
N LEU A 66 -18.28 -9.23 15.24
CA LEU A 66 -18.24 -9.17 16.69
C LEU A 66 -19.65 -8.91 17.26
N PRO A 67 -20.09 -9.70 18.26
CA PRO A 67 -21.35 -9.46 18.94
C PRO A 67 -21.30 -8.14 19.74
N ASP A 68 -22.47 -7.52 19.91
CA ASP A 68 -22.64 -6.25 20.61
C ASP A 68 -21.79 -5.10 20.04
N ARG A 69 -21.81 -4.98 18.71
CA ARG A 69 -21.16 -3.90 17.95
C ARG A 69 -21.52 -2.54 18.54
N GLY A 70 -20.49 -1.79 18.97
CA GLY A 70 -20.63 -0.48 19.60
C GLY A 70 -20.47 -0.47 21.12
N LEU A 71 -20.49 -1.64 21.78
CA LEU A 71 -20.05 -1.75 23.17
C LEU A 71 -18.52 -1.82 23.25
N GLY A 72 -17.96 -1.08 24.22
CA GLY A 72 -16.56 -1.20 24.59
C GLY A 72 -16.22 -2.58 25.16
N TYR A 73 -14.94 -2.90 25.23
CA TYR A 73 -14.45 -4.19 25.75
C TYR A 73 -14.98 -4.48 27.16
N ASP A 74 -14.88 -3.53 28.09
CA ASP A 74 -15.28 -3.69 29.49
C ASP A 74 -16.78 -4.04 29.62
N ALA A 75 -17.64 -3.35 28.85
CA ALA A 75 -19.09 -3.61 28.85
C ALA A 75 -19.43 -5.00 28.26
N ARG A 76 -18.63 -5.50 27.32
CA ARG A 76 -18.78 -6.87 26.80
C ARG A 76 -18.32 -7.90 27.82
N VAL A 77 -17.25 -7.63 28.57
CA VAL A 77 -16.75 -8.52 29.63
C VAL A 77 -17.75 -8.60 30.78
N GLU A 78 -18.34 -7.48 31.17
CA GLU A 78 -19.40 -7.45 32.19
C GLU A 78 -20.62 -8.29 31.77
N LYS A 79 -20.99 -8.25 30.48
CA LYS A 79 -22.16 -8.95 29.95
C LYS A 79 -21.95 -10.45 29.73
N HIS A 80 -20.79 -10.85 29.22
CA HIS A 80 -20.55 -12.23 28.75
C HIS A 80 -19.46 -12.98 29.52
N GLY A 81 -18.69 -12.29 30.34
CA GLY A 81 -17.49 -12.83 30.99
C GLY A 81 -16.24 -12.76 30.09
N GLU A 82 -15.08 -12.65 30.73
CA GLU A 82 -13.80 -12.43 30.08
C GLU A 82 -13.38 -13.58 29.13
N GLU A 83 -13.60 -14.83 29.54
CA GLU A 83 -13.29 -16.01 28.70
C GLU A 83 -14.06 -16.00 27.38
N VAL A 84 -15.36 -15.68 27.44
CA VAL A 84 -16.23 -15.65 26.26
C VAL A 84 -15.84 -14.51 25.33
N VAL A 85 -15.58 -13.31 25.87
CA VAL A 85 -15.12 -12.16 25.07
C VAL A 85 -13.77 -12.43 24.42
N THR A 86 -12.87 -13.12 25.13
CA THR A 86 -11.57 -13.53 24.59
C THR A 86 -11.74 -14.49 23.41
N GLN A 87 -12.59 -15.49 23.53
CA GLN A 87 -12.92 -16.40 22.42
C GLN A 87 -13.56 -15.67 21.24
N GLN A 88 -14.47 -14.74 21.50
CA GLN A 88 -15.12 -13.92 20.46
C GLN A 88 -14.12 -13.01 19.73
N ASN A 89 -13.09 -12.50 20.41
CA ASN A 89 -12.07 -11.63 19.81
C ASN A 89 -10.96 -12.41 19.10
N ALA A 90 -10.81 -13.72 19.33
CA ALA A 90 -9.74 -14.52 18.75
C ALA A 90 -9.67 -14.44 17.20
N PRO A 91 -10.78 -14.52 16.45
CA PRO A 91 -10.74 -14.36 14.99
C PRO A 91 -10.27 -12.97 14.55
N MET A 92 -10.68 -11.91 15.26
CA MET A 92 -10.23 -10.54 15.00
C MET A 92 -8.73 -10.41 15.23
N ASN A 93 -8.21 -10.98 16.33
CA ASN A 93 -6.79 -10.95 16.66
C ASN A 93 -5.96 -11.67 15.59
N THR A 94 -6.42 -12.84 15.12
CA THR A 94 -5.77 -13.58 14.02
C THR A 94 -5.75 -12.76 12.72
N ALA A 95 -6.86 -12.13 12.34
CA ALA A 95 -6.93 -11.30 11.15
C ALA A 95 -6.05 -10.03 11.26
N LEU A 96 -5.94 -9.47 12.47
CA LEU A 96 -5.08 -8.32 12.76
C LEU A 96 -3.60 -8.70 12.60
N GLU A 97 -3.19 -9.85 13.13
CA GLU A 97 -1.82 -10.33 12.97
C GLU A 97 -1.49 -10.66 11.52
N LYS A 98 -2.42 -11.28 10.79
CA LYS A 98 -2.28 -11.53 9.34
C LYS A 98 -2.02 -10.22 8.58
N ARG A 99 -2.77 -9.16 8.87
CA ARG A 99 -2.55 -7.85 8.25
C ARG A 99 -1.22 -7.22 8.64
N ARG A 100 -0.76 -7.42 9.88
CA ARG A 100 0.58 -6.95 10.28
C ARG A 100 1.68 -7.63 9.46
N GLU A 101 1.55 -8.93 9.22
CA GLU A 101 2.51 -9.67 8.40
C GLU A 101 2.50 -9.23 6.93
N THR A 102 1.33 -8.94 6.34
CA THR A 102 1.26 -8.40 4.96
C THR A 102 1.92 -7.02 4.87
N LEU A 103 1.68 -6.13 5.84
CA LEU A 103 2.35 -4.83 5.90
C LEU A 103 3.88 -4.95 6.05
N LYS A 104 4.35 -5.83 6.94
CA LYS A 104 5.80 -6.11 7.08
C LYS A 104 6.41 -6.62 5.78
N ALA A 105 5.69 -7.47 5.04
CA ALA A 105 6.15 -7.99 3.76
C ALA A 105 6.27 -6.88 2.70
N ILE A 106 5.30 -5.95 2.66
CA ILE A 106 5.38 -4.75 1.82
C ILE A 106 6.58 -3.90 2.22
N ASP A 107 6.72 -3.54 3.49
CA ASP A 107 7.82 -2.69 3.99
C ASP A 107 9.19 -3.28 3.66
N ARG A 108 9.35 -4.59 3.87
CA ARG A 108 10.59 -5.31 3.54
C ARG A 108 10.88 -5.27 2.04
N PHE A 109 9.89 -5.59 1.21
CA PHE A 109 10.05 -5.55 -0.25
C PHE A 109 10.42 -4.14 -0.72
N GLU A 110 9.76 -3.12 -0.18
CA GLU A 110 10.01 -1.72 -0.54
C GLU A 110 11.38 -1.23 -0.10
N ALA A 111 11.91 -1.73 1.02
CA ALA A 111 13.28 -1.47 1.47
C ALA A 111 14.33 -2.15 0.57
N GLU A 112 14.06 -3.38 0.12
CA GLU A 112 14.95 -4.14 -0.77
C GLU A 112 14.91 -3.62 -2.23
N HIS A 113 13.78 -3.05 -2.66
CA HIS A 113 13.54 -2.62 -4.04
C HIS A 113 13.02 -1.17 -4.16
N PRO A 114 13.79 -0.16 -3.74
CA PRO A 114 13.34 1.23 -3.69
C PRO A 114 12.99 1.80 -5.08
N LEU A 115 13.69 1.37 -6.15
CA LEU A 115 13.39 1.79 -7.51
C LEU A 115 12.03 1.25 -8.01
N ILE A 116 11.63 0.05 -7.55
CA ILE A 116 10.32 -0.53 -7.88
C ILE A 116 9.20 0.21 -7.15
N LYS A 117 9.40 0.55 -5.87
CA LYS A 117 8.50 1.42 -5.10
C LYS A 117 8.31 2.78 -5.77
N GLN A 118 9.41 3.41 -6.19
CA GLN A 118 9.33 4.71 -6.87
C GLN A 118 8.49 4.59 -8.15
N LEU A 119 8.72 3.56 -8.97
CA LEU A 119 7.95 3.33 -10.19
C LEU A 119 6.45 3.12 -9.94
N SER A 120 6.08 2.33 -8.92
CA SER A 120 4.68 2.07 -8.60
C SER A 120 3.93 3.34 -8.18
N GLY A 121 4.60 4.30 -7.52
CA GLY A 121 4.08 5.64 -7.24
C GLY A 121 3.80 6.48 -8.49
N TYR A 122 4.50 6.24 -9.60
CA TYR A 122 4.28 6.91 -10.90
C TYR A 122 3.22 6.22 -11.78
N ALA A 123 2.67 5.08 -11.35
CA ALA A 123 1.85 4.19 -12.16
C ALA A 123 0.50 4.73 -12.69
N PRO A 124 -0.10 5.87 -12.26
CA PRO A 124 -1.27 6.37 -12.97
C PRO A 124 -0.96 6.84 -14.41
N LYS A 125 0.33 7.07 -14.77
CA LYS A 125 0.69 7.68 -16.07
C LYS A 125 1.57 6.83 -16.99
N ILE A 126 2.33 5.86 -16.47
CA ILE A 126 3.31 5.10 -17.28
C ILE A 126 2.66 3.92 -18.03
N VAL A 127 1.66 3.25 -17.44
CA VAL A 127 1.03 2.05 -18.05
C VAL A 127 0.31 2.38 -19.37
N ARG A 128 -0.16 3.62 -19.55
CA ARG A 128 -0.78 4.07 -20.82
C ARG A 128 0.22 4.31 -21.95
N ALA A 129 1.50 4.55 -21.65
CA ALA A 129 2.52 4.82 -22.67
C ALA A 129 3.12 3.53 -23.25
N ALA A 130 3.28 2.49 -22.43
CA ALA A 130 3.88 1.22 -22.86
C ALA A 130 2.91 0.28 -23.61
N ALA A 131 1.59 0.53 -23.55
CA ALA A 131 0.58 -0.26 -24.27
C ALA A 131 0.29 0.25 -25.70
N LYS A 132 1.07 1.22 -26.20
CA LYS A 132 0.88 1.86 -27.53
C LYS A 132 2.11 1.80 -28.45
N THR A 133 3.09 0.96 -28.15
CA THR A 133 4.26 0.68 -28.99
C THR A 133 4.46 -0.82 -29.05
#